data_AF-A0AAE3NMK9-F1
#
_entry.id   AF-A0AAE3NMK9-F1
#
_cell.length_a   1.000
_cell.length_b   1.000
_cell.length_c   1.000
_cell.angle_alpha   90.00
_cell.angle_beta   90.00
_cell.angle_gamma   90.00
#
_symmetry.space_group_name_H-M   'P 1'
#
loop_
_entity.id
_entity.type
_entity.pdbx_description
1 polymer ?
#
loop_
_entity_poly.entity_id
_entity_poly.type
_entity_poly.pdbx_seq_one_letter_code
_entity_poly.pdbx_strand_id
1 'polypeptide(L)'
;MRLFSHPDLRDDLLVDEGCAERLLKAASGAVFSRQAFDVHSREVKRQQWLTRPWRRDATGRAYLRADGYYVLSYIYEGAWRYEIRKINRSPREFCLVSDGYRSGMAARLAAFDAITELMRADAAKLSKVA
;
A
#
# COMPACT_ATOMS: atom_id res chain seq x y z
N MET A 1 28.36 -2.96 12.54
CA MET A 1 28.08 -1.50 12.51
C MET A 1 29.08 -0.85 11.59
N ARG A 2 28.65 0.04 10.69
CA ARG A 2 29.52 0.78 9.78
C ARG A 2 29.35 2.27 10.01
N LEU A 3 30.46 3.00 9.97
CA LEU A 3 30.47 4.45 10.08
C LEU A 3 30.25 5.03 8.68
N PHE A 4 29.27 5.92 8.55
CA PHE A 4 29.02 6.61 7.29
C PHE A 4 29.31 8.10 7.45
N SER A 5 30.24 8.60 6.64
CA SER A 5 30.65 10.00 6.62
C SER A 5 30.29 10.58 5.24
N HIS A 6 29.55 11.67 5.22
CA HIS A 6 29.15 12.38 3.99
C HIS A 6 29.68 13.82 4.06
N PRO A 7 30.22 14.40 2.98
CA PRO A 7 30.84 15.73 3.02
C PRO A 7 29.90 16.88 3.45
N ASP A 8 28.59 16.71 3.28
CA ASP A 8 27.57 17.68 3.74
C ASP A 8 27.07 17.48 5.18
N LEU A 9 27.51 16.41 5.86
CA LEU A 9 27.13 16.11 7.25
C LEU A 9 28.35 16.31 8.15
N ARG A 10 28.23 17.19 9.14
CA ARG A 10 29.30 17.50 10.11
C ARG A 10 29.56 16.37 11.12
N ASP A 11 28.65 15.40 11.22
CA ASP A 11 28.70 14.31 12.19
C ASP A 11 28.62 12.93 11.51
N ASP A 12 29.37 11.98 12.05
CA ASP A 12 29.41 10.60 11.58
C ASP A 12 28.17 9.83 12.05
N LEU A 13 27.45 9.20 11.11
CA LEU A 13 26.27 8.42 11.42
C LEU A 13 26.66 6.95 11.64
N LEU A 14 26.41 6.43 12.84
CA LEU A 14 26.52 5.01 13.15
C LEU A 14 25.30 4.27 12.59
N VAL A 15 25.51 3.47 11.55
CA VAL A 15 24.45 2.67 10.94
C VAL A 15 24.73 1.17 11.12
N ASP A 16 23.65 0.40 11.25
CA ASP A 16 23.75 -1.06 11.18
C ASP A 16 24.14 -1.51 9.76
N GLU A 17 24.59 -2.76 9.65
CA GLU A 17 25.14 -3.31 8.41
C GLU A 17 24.11 -3.34 7.26
N GLY A 18 22.83 -3.58 7.58
CA GLY A 18 21.74 -3.55 6.62
C GLY A 18 21.41 -2.14 6.14
N CYS A 19 21.49 -1.14 7.01
CA CYS A 19 21.35 0.26 6.61
C CYS A 19 22.50 0.74 5.70
N ALA A 20 23.74 0.30 5.99
CA ALA A 20 24.91 0.64 5.19
C ALA A 20 24.80 0.08 3.75
N GLU A 21 24.37 -1.16 3.58
CA GLU A 21 24.18 -1.76 2.25
C GLU A 21 23.13 -1.02 1.41
N ARG A 22 22.03 -0.60 2.04
CA ARG A 22 20.95 0.10 1.33
C ARG A 22 21.38 1.49 0.84
N LEU A 23 22.16 2.22 1.63
CA LEU A 23 22.72 3.52 1.25
C LEU A 23 23.74 3.38 0.12
N LEU A 24 24.63 2.39 0.20
CA LEU A 24 25.61 2.12 -0.85
C LEU A 24 24.93 1.73 -2.17
N LYS A 25 23.90 0.87 -2.11
CA LYS A 25 23.13 0.45 -3.29
C LYS A 25 22.36 1.60 -3.95
N ALA A 26 21.87 2.56 -3.17
CA ALA A 26 21.20 3.76 -3.68
C ALA A 26 22.20 4.73 -4.34
N ALA A 27 23.41 4.84 -3.79
CA ALA A 27 24.47 5.71 -4.34
C ALA A 27 25.06 5.19 -5.65
N SER A 28 25.08 3.86 -5.87
CA SER A 28 25.68 3.24 -7.06
C SER A 28 24.82 3.28 -8.34
N GLY A 29 23.72 4.04 -8.38
CA GLY A 29 23.08 4.42 -9.64
C GLY A 29 22.55 3.26 -10.50
N ALA A 30 22.01 2.20 -9.89
CA ALA A 30 21.25 1.20 -10.62
C ALA A 30 19.82 1.70 -10.86
N VAL A 31 19.56 2.06 -12.12
CA VAL A 31 18.27 2.21 -12.80
C VAL A 31 17.10 1.55 -12.04
N PHE A 32 16.04 2.34 -11.80
CA PHE A 32 14.73 1.87 -11.35
C PHE A 32 14.33 0.57 -12.08
N SER A 33 14.55 -0.59 -11.46
CA SER A 33 14.05 -1.85 -12.00
C SER A 33 13.82 -2.87 -10.92
N ARG A 34 12.54 -3.23 -10.83
CA ARG A 34 11.92 -4.29 -10.02
C ARG A 34 12.08 -4.09 -8.52
N GLN A 35 11.20 -3.25 -8.00
CA GLN A 35 10.82 -3.19 -6.59
C GLN A 35 10.48 -4.62 -6.10
N ALA A 36 11.46 -5.30 -5.52
CA ALA A 36 11.17 -6.21 -4.43
C ALA A 36 10.44 -5.35 -3.40
N PHE A 37 9.12 -5.53 -3.28
CA PHE A 37 8.37 -4.93 -2.19
C PHE A 37 9.02 -5.44 -0.91
N ASP A 38 9.85 -4.60 -0.30
CA ASP A 38 10.43 -4.88 1.00
C ASP A 38 9.27 -5.29 1.91
N VAL A 39 9.26 -6.57 2.32
CA VAL A 39 8.17 -7.19 3.08
C VAL A 39 7.96 -6.43 4.39
N HIS A 40 9.05 -5.89 4.95
CA HIS A 40 9.00 -5.02 6.12
C HIS A 40 8.26 -3.71 5.81
N SER A 41 8.56 -3.09 4.67
CA SER A 41 7.85 -1.90 4.19
C SER A 41 6.36 -2.17 3.89
N ARG A 42 5.98 -3.39 3.48
CA ARG A 42 4.57 -3.77 3.26
C ARG A 42 3.81 -3.90 4.57
N GLU A 43 4.36 -4.60 5.57
CA GLU A 43 3.69 -4.77 6.87
C GLU A 43 3.51 -3.42 7.57
N VAL A 44 4.52 -2.53 7.52
CA VAL A 44 4.39 -1.16 8.05
C VAL A 44 3.26 -0.38 7.36
N LYS A 45 3.18 -0.44 6.02
CA LYS A 45 2.08 0.19 5.27
C LYS A 45 0.71 -0.40 5.63
N ARG A 46 0.67 -1.71 5.88
CA ARG A 46 -0.54 -2.43 6.29
C ARG A 46 -1.02 -2.00 7.68
N GLN A 47 -0.12 -1.78 8.63
CA GLN A 47 -0.46 -1.23 9.94
C GLN A 47 -0.93 0.23 9.82
N GLN A 48 -0.21 1.06 9.05
CA GLN A 48 -0.59 2.45 8.80
C GLN A 48 -1.94 2.57 8.08
N TRP A 49 -2.29 1.60 7.24
CA TRP A 49 -3.59 1.56 6.56
C TRP A 49 -4.77 1.50 7.55
N LEU A 50 -4.60 0.76 8.65
CA LEU A 50 -5.62 0.65 9.69
C LEU A 50 -5.74 1.91 10.54
N THR A 51 -4.65 2.67 10.70
CA THR A 51 -4.66 3.92 11.48
C THR A 51 -5.21 5.12 10.70
N ARG A 52 -5.35 5.00 9.37
CA ARG A 52 -5.94 6.06 8.55
C ARG A 52 -7.36 6.40 9.01
N PRO A 53 -7.77 7.68 8.90
CA PRO A 53 -9.11 8.10 9.27
C PRO A 53 -10.13 7.59 8.24
N TRP A 54 -10.74 6.44 8.52
CA TRP A 54 -11.89 5.93 7.79
C TRP A 54 -13.09 6.84 8.05
N ARG A 55 -13.54 7.54 7.02
CA ARG A 55 -14.72 8.41 7.09
C ARG A 55 -15.99 7.55 7.05
N ARG A 56 -17.13 8.11 7.44
CA ARG A 56 -18.43 7.44 7.31
C ARG A 56 -19.25 8.12 6.22
N ASP A 57 -19.89 7.32 5.38
CA ASP A 57 -20.88 7.83 4.43
C ASP A 57 -22.23 8.09 5.11
N ALA A 58 -23.21 8.60 4.36
CA ALA A 58 -24.55 8.87 4.87
C ALA A 58 -25.29 7.60 5.36
N THR A 59 -24.86 6.42 4.91
CA THR A 59 -25.40 5.11 5.32
C THR A 59 -24.64 4.52 6.52
N GLY A 60 -23.63 5.22 7.04
CA GLY A 60 -22.79 4.78 8.16
C GLY A 60 -21.69 3.78 7.77
N ARG A 61 -21.47 3.52 6.48
CA ARG A 61 -20.41 2.63 5.99
C ARG A 61 -19.07 3.35 6.06
N ALA A 62 -18.04 2.62 6.46
CA ALA A 62 -16.71 3.18 6.59
C ALA A 62 -16.03 3.23 5.21
N TYR A 63 -15.48 4.37 4.83
CA TYR A 63 -14.76 4.52 3.56
C TYR A 63 -13.41 5.22 3.70
N LEU A 64 -12.53 4.93 2.75
CA LEU A 64 -11.20 5.52 2.63
C LEU A 64 -10.88 5.75 1.15
N ARG A 65 -10.30 6.91 0.83
CA ARG A 65 -9.74 7.19 -0.50
C ARG A 65 -8.23 7.07 -0.44
N ALA A 66 -7.66 6.24 -1.29
CA ALA A 66 -6.22 6.00 -1.31
C ALA A 66 -5.78 5.48 -2.69
N ASP A 67 -4.62 5.94 -3.17
CA ASP A 67 -3.94 5.38 -4.34
C ASP A 67 -4.81 5.34 -5.61
N GLY A 68 -5.73 6.31 -5.76
CA GLY A 68 -6.68 6.38 -6.88
C GLY A 68 -7.92 5.48 -6.74
N TYR A 69 -8.08 4.83 -5.58
CA TYR A 69 -9.19 3.95 -5.25
C TYR A 69 -10.06 4.53 -4.13
N TYR A 70 -11.36 4.27 -4.24
CA TYR A 70 -12.35 4.45 -3.20
C TYR A 70 -12.65 3.08 -2.59
N VAL A 71 -12.38 2.94 -1.30
CA VAL A 71 -12.52 1.69 -0.55
C VAL A 71 -13.65 1.86 0.43
N LEU A 72 -14.60 0.94 0.41
CA LEU A 72 -15.73 0.89 1.33
C LEU A 72 -15.60 -0.38 2.19
N SER A 73 -15.96 -0.30 3.45
CA SER A 73 -16.02 -1.42 4.39
C SER A 73 -17.34 -1.36 5.15
N TYR A 74 -18.08 -2.47 5.10
CA TYR A 74 -19.44 -2.54 5.62
C TYR A 74 -19.80 -3.97 6.04
N ILE A 75 -20.87 -4.12 6.81
CA ILE A 75 -21.45 -5.42 7.14
C ILE A 75 -22.58 -5.71 6.15
N TYR A 76 -22.62 -6.94 5.64
CA TYR A 76 -23.70 -7.45 4.79
C TYR A 76 -23.97 -8.91 5.14
N GLU A 77 -25.23 -9.25 5.40
CA GLU A 77 -25.66 -10.60 5.79
C GLU A 77 -24.84 -11.21 6.94
N GLY A 78 -24.48 -10.39 7.93
CA GLY A 78 -23.71 -10.82 9.10
C GLY A 78 -22.20 -10.97 8.86
N ALA A 79 -21.70 -10.75 7.65
CA ALA A 79 -20.27 -10.79 7.32
C ALA A 79 -19.73 -9.39 6.98
N TRP A 80 -18.48 -9.12 7.34
CA TRP A 80 -17.80 -7.89 6.96
C TRP A 80 -17.30 -7.99 5.53
N ARG A 81 -17.70 -7.08 4.64
CA ARG A 81 -17.23 -7.02 3.26
C ARG A 81 -16.46 -5.72 3.01
N TYR A 82 -15.64 -5.73 1.98
CA TYR A 82 -15.11 -4.53 1.39
C TYR A 82 -15.50 -4.42 -0.08
N GLU A 83 -15.51 -3.18 -0.57
CA GLU A 83 -15.70 -2.86 -1.97
C GLU A 83 -14.64 -1.85 -2.41
N ILE A 84 -14.03 -2.07 -3.57
CA ILE A 84 -13.02 -1.19 -4.16
C ILE A 84 -13.55 -0.67 -5.49
N ARG A 85 -13.54 0.66 -5.65
CA ARG A 85 -13.89 1.36 -6.89
C ARG A 85 -12.73 2.23 -7.32
N LYS A 86 -12.54 2.43 -8.62
CA LYS A 86 -11.52 3.35 -9.14
C LYS A 86 -12.11 4.77 -9.24
N ILE A 87 -11.44 5.78 -8.70
CA ILE A 87 -12.00 7.15 -8.57
C ILE A 87 -12.16 7.84 -9.93
N ASN A 88 -11.27 7.55 -10.88
CA ASN A 88 -11.24 8.18 -12.21
C ASN A 88 -11.85 7.32 -13.32
N ARG A 89 -12.52 6.21 -12.98
CA ARG A 89 -13.30 5.43 -13.95
C ARG A 89 -14.77 5.48 -13.58
N SER A 90 -15.63 5.24 -14.57
CA SER A 90 -17.05 5.17 -14.31
C SER A 90 -17.30 4.03 -13.31
N PRO A 91 -18.12 4.21 -12.25
CA PRO A 91 -18.34 3.18 -11.24
C PRO A 91 -18.93 1.87 -11.79
N ARG A 92 -19.46 1.90 -13.01
CA ARG A 92 -19.90 0.71 -13.77
C ARG A 92 -18.76 -0.10 -14.39
N GLU A 93 -17.57 0.47 -14.55
CA GLU A 93 -16.46 -0.17 -15.27
C GLU A 93 -15.53 -0.97 -14.36
N PHE A 94 -15.45 -0.62 -13.07
CA PHE A 94 -14.61 -1.34 -12.13
C PHE A 94 -15.16 -1.27 -10.71
N CYS A 95 -15.64 -2.42 -10.23
CA CYS A 95 -16.01 -2.65 -8.85
C CYS A 95 -15.54 -4.05 -8.44
N LEU A 96 -14.74 -4.13 -7.38
CA LEU A 96 -14.33 -5.39 -6.77
C LEU A 96 -14.97 -5.49 -5.39
N VAL A 97 -15.70 -6.58 -5.15
CA VAL A 97 -16.40 -6.87 -3.89
C VAL A 97 -15.84 -8.16 -3.32
N SER A 98 -15.65 -8.20 -2.00
CA SER A 98 -15.12 -9.38 -1.31
C SER A 98 -16.21 -10.35 -0.82
N ASP A 99 -15.85 -11.63 -0.63
CA ASP A 99 -16.77 -12.70 -0.19
C ASP A 99 -17.12 -12.71 1.32
N GLY A 100 -16.67 -11.72 2.09
CA GLY A 100 -17.04 -11.58 3.50
C GLY A 100 -15.97 -12.11 4.47
N TYR A 101 -15.86 -11.43 5.61
CA TYR A 101 -14.82 -11.62 6.61
C TYR A 101 -15.42 -11.63 8.01
N ARG A 102 -14.69 -12.27 8.93
CA ARG A 102 -15.08 -12.40 10.34
C ARG A 102 -15.03 -11.08 11.12
N SER A 103 -14.29 -10.07 10.66
CA SER A 103 -14.19 -8.78 11.32
C SER A 103 -13.97 -7.62 10.35
N GLY A 104 -14.34 -6.41 10.76
CA GLY A 104 -14.13 -5.21 9.95
C GLY A 104 -12.66 -4.91 9.74
N MET A 105 -11.81 -5.22 10.72
CA MET A 105 -10.36 -5.09 10.58
C MET A 105 -9.81 -6.07 9.52
N ALA A 106 -10.27 -7.33 9.52
CA ALA A 106 -9.89 -8.31 8.51
C ALA A 106 -10.32 -7.86 7.09
N ALA A 107 -11.54 -7.33 6.95
CA ALA A 107 -12.00 -6.78 5.67
C ALA A 107 -11.14 -5.60 5.19
N ARG A 108 -10.76 -4.67 6.08
CA ARG A 108 -9.92 -3.52 5.72
C ARG A 108 -8.50 -3.94 5.33
N LEU A 109 -7.93 -4.92 6.03
CA LEU A 109 -6.62 -5.48 5.69
C LEU A 109 -6.64 -6.18 4.33
N ALA A 110 -7.66 -7.00 4.09
CA ALA A 110 -7.84 -7.66 2.81
C ALA A 110 -8.07 -6.66 1.67
N ALA A 111 -8.73 -5.53 1.93
CA ALA A 111 -8.86 -4.45 0.96
C ALA A 111 -7.50 -3.83 0.59
N PHE A 112 -6.61 -3.63 1.56
CA PHE A 112 -5.24 -3.15 1.29
C PHE A 112 -4.46 -4.12 0.41
N ASP A 113 -4.53 -5.42 0.74
CA ASP A 113 -3.88 -6.47 -0.04
C ASP A 113 -4.41 -6.49 -1.49
N ALA A 114 -5.73 -6.37 -1.67
CA ALA A 114 -6.36 -6.31 -2.99
C ALA A 114 -5.95 -5.07 -3.81
N ILE A 115 -5.89 -3.88 -3.19
CA ILE A 115 -5.40 -2.65 -3.86
C ILE A 115 -3.94 -2.82 -4.30
N THR A 116 -3.11 -3.41 -3.44
CA THR A 116 -1.69 -3.63 -3.74
C THR A 116 -1.52 -4.54 -4.97
N GLU A 117 -2.30 -5.61 -5.07
CA GLU A 117 -2.31 -6.49 -6.24
C GLU A 117 -2.87 -5.79 -7.49
N LEU A 118 -3.91 -4.96 -7.35
CA LEU A 118 -4.45 -4.17 -8.48
C LEU A 118 -3.41 -3.17 -9.01
N MET A 119 -2.70 -2.48 -8.12
CA MET A 119 -1.62 -1.56 -8.51
C MET A 119 -0.49 -2.30 -9.21
N ARG A 120 -0.11 -3.50 -8.73
CA ARG A 120 0.89 -4.33 -9.39
C ARG A 120 0.44 -4.77 -10.79
N ALA A 121 -0.83 -5.18 -10.92
CA ALA A 121 -1.40 -5.59 -12.21
C ALA A 121 -1.46 -4.41 -13.20
N ASP A 122 -1.83 -3.22 -12.75
CA ASP A 122 -1.85 -2.01 -13.58
C ASP A 122 -0.43 -1.61 -14.03
N ALA A 123 0.56 -1.67 -13.13
CA ALA A 123 1.96 -1.41 -13.48
C ALA A 123 2.50 -2.41 -14.52
N ALA A 124 2.16 -3.70 -14.38
CA ALA A 124 2.56 -4.74 -15.33
C ALA A 124 1.87 -4.61 -16.70
N LYS A 125 0.66 -4.03 -16.76
CA LYS A 125 -0.02 -3.73 -18.03
C LYS A 125 0.65 -2.56 -18.74
N LEU A 126 0.99 -1.49 -18.02
CA LEU A 126 1.67 -0.32 -18.58
C LEU A 126 3.04 -0.68 -19.17
N SER A 127 3.79 -1.59 -18.52
CA SER A 127 5.09 -2.05 -19.02
C SER A 127 5.02 -2.95 -20.26
N LYS A 128 3.84 -3.41 -20.67
CA LYS A 128 3.65 -4.23 -21.90
C LYS A 128 3.21 -3.41 -23.10
N VAL A 129 2.82 -2.15 -22.90
CA VAL A 129 2.32 -1.24 -23.94
C VAL A 129 3.39 -0.21 -24.35
N ALA A 130 4.49 -0.12 -23.57
CA ALA A 130 5.69 0.65 -23.91
C ALA A 130 6.72 -0.26 -24.58
#